data_AF-A0A536AEB7-F1
#
_entry.id   AF-A0A536AEB7-F1
#
_cell.length_a   1.000
_cell.length_b   1.000
_cell.length_c   1.000
_cell.angle_alpha   90.00
_cell.angle_beta   90.00
_cell.angle_gamma   90.00
#
_symmetry.space_group_name_H-M   'P 1'
#
loop_
_entity.id
_entity.type
_entity.pdbx_description
1 polymer ?
#
loop_
_entity_poly.entity_id
_entity_poly.type
_entity_poly.pdbx_seq_one_letter_code
_entity_poly.pdbx_strand_id
1 'polypeptide(L)' 'MSDAEAIREIARRTVAAWPDLAEGTRTARPKAWGALAAHGVTALRRRLGRPLTEAERRAMWDALWRAAREEPDADR' A
#
# COMPACT_ATOMS: atom_id res chain seq x y z
N MET A 1 9.39 13.13 -9.52
CA MET A 1 8.42 12.08 -9.18
C MET A 1 7.18 12.78 -8.62
N SER A 2 6.05 12.63 -9.29
CA SER A 2 4.74 13.13 -8.86
C SER A 2 4.25 12.38 -7.61
N ASP A 3 3.29 12.97 -6.89
CA ASP A 3 2.66 12.30 -5.73
C ASP A 3 2.02 10.96 -6.12
N ALA A 4 1.44 10.87 -7.33
CA ALA A 4 0.87 9.64 -7.87
C ALA A 4 1.93 8.53 -8.09
N GLU A 5 3.12 8.90 -8.58
CA GLU A 5 4.23 7.96 -8.72
C GLU A 5 4.77 7.53 -7.35
N ALA A 6 4.89 8.47 -6.40
CA ALA A 6 5.31 8.16 -5.04
C ALA A 6 4.34 7.19 -4.36
N ILE A 7 3.02 7.38 -4.55
CA ILE A 7 1.97 6.49 -4.05
C ILE A 7 2.14 5.07 -4.59
N ARG A 8 2.28 4.91 -5.92
CA ARG A 8 2.45 3.59 -6.53
C ARG A 8 3.70 2.89 -6.04
N GLU A 9 4.81 3.61 -5.93
CA GLU A 9 6.07 3.06 -5.44
C GLU A 9 5.98 2.61 -3.98
N ILE A 10 5.40 3.45 -3.11
CA ILE A 10 5.23 3.11 -1.69
C ILE A 10 4.27 1.94 -1.52
N ALA A 11 3.20 1.86 -2.33
CA ALA A 11 2.27 0.74 -2.29
C ALA A 11 2.98 -0.60 -2.59
N ARG A 12 3.76 -0.67 -3.68
CA ARG A 12 4.56 -1.85 -4.04
C ARG A 12 5.53 -2.24 -2.93
N ARG A 13 6.29 -1.26 -2.39
CA ARG A 13 7.22 -1.51 -1.29
C ARG A 13 6.52 -1.98 -0.01
N THR A 14 5.33 -1.45 0.27
CA THR A 14 4.55 -1.83 1.45
C THR A 14 4.08 -3.28 1.35
N VAL A 15 3.56 -3.68 0.19
CA VAL A 15 3.16 -5.08 -0.07
C VAL A 15 4.36 -6.02 0.04
N ALA A 16 5.49 -5.67 -0.60
CA ALA A 16 6.70 -6.49 -0.55
C ALA A 16 7.29 -6.62 0.86
N ALA A 17 7.18 -5.58 1.69
CA ALA A 17 7.67 -5.59 3.07
C ALA A 17 6.74 -6.36 4.03
N TRP A 18 5.48 -6.55 3.68
CA TRP A 18 4.46 -7.17 4.53
C TRP A 18 3.64 -8.24 3.79
N PRO A 19 4.29 -9.32 3.30
CA PRO A 19 3.63 -10.35 2.49
C PRO A 19 2.45 -11.02 3.22
N ASP A 20 2.56 -11.26 4.53
CA ASP A 20 1.46 -11.85 5.33
C ASP A 20 0.22 -10.95 5.44
N LEU A 21 0.41 -9.63 5.39
CA LEU A 21 -0.69 -8.67 5.38
C LEU A 21 -1.30 -8.54 3.99
N ALA A 22 -0.48 -8.65 2.94
CA ALA A 22 -0.95 -8.70 1.56
C ALA A 22 -1.78 -9.98 1.30
N GLU A 23 -1.27 -11.15 1.70
CA GLU A 23 -1.99 -12.42 1.66
C GLU A 23 -3.28 -12.35 2.49
N GLY A 24 -3.19 -11.83 3.72
CA GLY A 24 -4.38 -11.63 4.56
C GLY A 24 -5.40 -10.69 3.93
N THR A 25 -4.96 -9.67 3.20
CA THR A 25 -5.86 -8.76 2.47
C THR A 25 -6.55 -9.50 1.32
N ARG A 26 -5.81 -10.30 0.55
CA ARG A 26 -6.36 -11.13 -0.55
C ARG A 26 -7.39 -12.14 -0.07
N THR A 27 -7.14 -12.77 1.07
CA THR A 27 -7.99 -13.81 1.67
C THR A 27 -9.07 -13.26 2.61
N ALA A 28 -9.25 -11.93 2.66
CA ALA A 28 -10.20 -11.26 3.54
C ALA A 28 -10.02 -11.59 5.04
N ARG A 29 -8.78 -11.88 5.47
CA ARG A 29 -8.42 -12.06 6.88
C ARG A 29 -8.74 -10.78 7.66
N PRO A 30 -9.49 -10.87 8.78
CA PRO A 30 -9.78 -9.72 9.62
C PRO A 30 -8.51 -8.95 10.01
N LYS A 31 -8.59 -7.61 9.98
CA LYS A 31 -7.52 -6.66 10.34
C LYS A 31 -6.31 -6.61 9.40
N ALA A 32 -6.14 -7.54 8.46
CA ALA A 32 -4.99 -7.54 7.55
C ALA A 32 -4.95 -6.28 6.66
N TRP A 33 -6.09 -5.95 6.04
CA TRP A 33 -6.22 -4.73 5.23
C TRP A 33 -5.93 -3.47 6.03
N GLY A 34 -6.53 -3.34 7.22
CA GLY A 34 -6.35 -2.15 8.07
C GLY A 34 -4.89 -1.93 8.47
N ALA A 35 -4.17 -3.02 8.80
CA ALA A 35 -2.75 -2.95 9.10
C ALA A 35 -1.92 -2.57 7.87
N LEU A 36 -2.16 -3.21 6.72
CA LEU A 36 -1.45 -2.91 5.47
C LEU A 36 -1.65 -1.44 5.04
N ALA A 37 -2.89 -0.96 5.09
CA ALA A 37 -3.25 0.43 4.80
C ALA A 37 -2.55 1.41 5.75
N ALA A 38 -2.46 1.09 7.05
CA ALA A 38 -1.76 1.92 8.02
C ALA A 38 -0.27 2.05 7.73
N HIS A 39 0.40 0.96 7.34
CA HIS A 39 1.81 0.99 6.94
C HIS A 39 2.03 1.90 5.72
N GLY A 40 1.22 1.73 4.68
CA GLY A 40 1.33 2.52 3.46
C GLY A 40 1.08 4.02 3.69
N VAL A 41 0.01 4.37 4.42
CA VAL A 41 -0.31 5.77 4.77
C VAL A 41 0.81 6.39 5.62
N THR A 42 1.35 5.65 6.58
CA THR A 42 2.46 6.13 7.43
C THR A 42 3.71 6.38 6.60
N ALA A 43 4.04 5.48 5.68
CA ALA A 43 5.18 5.63 4.78
C ALA A 43 5.02 6.85 3.85
N LEU A 44 3.84 7.06 3.27
CA LEU A 44 3.57 8.23 2.43
C LEU A 44 3.63 9.53 3.23
N ARG A 45 3.08 9.56 4.44
CA ARG A 45 3.15 10.72 5.33
C ARG A 45 4.60 11.09 5.64
N ARG A 46 5.44 10.09 5.95
CA ARG A 46 6.87 10.30 6.19
C ARG A 46 7.57 10.84 4.94
N ARG A 47 7.22 10.33 3.75
CA ARG A 47 7.81 10.76 2.48
C ARG A 47 7.47 12.20 2.09
N LEU A 48 6.23 12.63 2.36
CA LEU A 48 5.74 13.97 2.03
C LEU A 48 6.07 15.02 3.11
N GLY A 49 6.39 14.59 4.34
CA GLY A 49 6.65 15.50 5.46
C GLY A 49 5.40 16.23 5.96
N ARG A 50 4.20 15.85 5.49
CA ARG A 50 2.92 16.47 5.86
C ARG A 50 1.80 15.43 5.94
N PRO A 51 0.66 15.75 6.58
CA PRO A 51 -0.54 14.93 6.50
C PRO A 51 -1.01 14.72 5.05
N LEU A 52 -1.61 13.56 4.79
CA LEU A 52 -2.22 13.25 3.50
C LEU A 52 -3.57 13.95 3.35
N THR A 53 -3.85 14.43 2.15
CA THR A 53 -5.21 14.81 1.74
C THR A 53 -6.11 13.58 1.66
N GLU A 54 -7.43 13.79 1.66
CA GLU A 54 -8.40 12.70 1.44
C GLU A 54 -8.17 12.02 0.07
N ALA A 55 -7.87 12.80 -0.97
CA ALA A 55 -7.58 12.29 -2.30
C ALA A 55 -6.31 11.42 -2.32
N GLU A 56 -5.23 11.85 -1.67
CA GLU A 56 -3.99 11.07 -1.54
C GLU A 56 -4.21 9.78 -0.75
N ARG A 57 -5.00 9.84 0.33
CA ARG A 57 -5.33 8.66 1.14
C ARG A 57 -6.12 7.63 0.35
N ARG A 58 -7.14 8.06 -0.41
CA ARG A 58 -7.92 7.16 -1.29
C ARG A 58 -7.04 6.56 -2.40
N ALA A 59 -6.23 7.39 -3.06
CA ALA A 59 -5.29 6.93 -4.08
C ALA A 59 -4.28 5.92 -3.50
N MET A 60 -3.83 6.12 -2.26
CA MET A 60 -2.96 5.18 -1.56
C MET A 60 -3.65 3.85 -1.28
N TRP A 61 -4.90 3.86 -0.84
CA TRP A 61 -5.69 2.65 -0.65
C TRP A 61 -5.90 1.90 -1.97
N ASP A 62 -6.29 2.60 -3.03
CA ASP A 62 -6.46 1.99 -4.35
C ASP A 62 -5.17 1.35 -4.86
N ALA A 63 -4.03 2.02 -4.69
CA ALA A 63 -2.73 1.51 -5.07
C ALA A 63 -2.32 0.27 -4.26
N LEU A 64 -2.54 0.28 -2.94
CA LEU A 64 -2.29 -0.89 -2.08
C LEU A 64 -3.19 -2.06 -2.44
N TRP A 65 -4.46 -1.80 -2.71
CA TRP A 65 -5.42 -2.84 -3.08
C TRP A 65 -5.03 -3.53 -4.39
N ARG A 66 -4.61 -2.75 -5.40
CA ARG A 66 -4.08 -3.29 -6.66
C ARG A 66 -2.80 -4.09 -6.42
N ALA A 67 -1.81 -3.49 -5.77
CA ALA A 67 -0.51 -4.12 -5.52
C ALA A 67 -0.62 -5.40 -4.68
N ALA A 68 -1.57 -5.48 -3.74
CA ALA A 68 -1.76 -6.68 -2.93
C ALA A 68 -2.40 -7.84 -3.71
N ARG A 69 -3.08 -7.54 -4.83
CA ARG A 69 -3.78 -8.53 -5.67
C ARG A 69 -2.99 -8.94 -6.91
N GLU A 70 -2.08 -8.07 -7.35
CA GLU A 70 -1.02 -8.47 -8.27
C GLU A 70 -0.18 -9.51 -7.54
N GLU A 71 -0.07 -10.72 -8.10
CA GLU A 71 0.86 -11.72 -7.57
C GLU A 71 2.27 -11.10 -7.55
N PRO A 72 3.09 -11.35 -6.51
CA PRO A 72 4.50 -11.05 -6.65
C PRO A 72 4.98 -11.85 -7.85
N ASP A 73 5.37 -11.18 -8.94
CA ASP A 73 5.78 -11.82 -10.20
C ASP A 73 6.46 -13.16 -9.92
N ALA A 74 5.80 -14.24 -10.34
CA ALA A 74 6.30 -15.60 -10.24
C ALA A 74 7.43 -15.86 -11.26
N ASP A 75 8.23 -14.83 -11.54
CA ASP A 75 9.45 -14.88 -12.34
C ASP A 75 10.66 -14.69 -11.41
N ARG A 76 11.03 -15.79 -10.75
CA ARG A 76 12.40 -16.02 -10.31
C ARG A 76 12.78 -17.48 -10.40
#